data_AF-A0A2E6AC33-F1
#
_entry.id   AF-A0A2E6AC33-F1
#
_cell.length_a   1.000
_cell.length_b   1.000
_cell.length_c   1.000
_cell.angle_alpha   90.00
_cell.angle_beta   90.00
_cell.angle_gamma   90.00
#
_symmetry.space_group_name_H-M   'P 1'
#
loop_
_entity.id
_entity.type
_entity.pdbx_description
1 polymer ?
#
loop_
_entity_poly.entity_id
_entity_poly.type
_entity_poly.pdbx_seq_one_letter_code
_entity_poly.pdbx_strand_id
1 'polypeptide(L)'
;MNLRSLYLFFIFIFIPIFLFGKPIINYLENINNLTYSLEIPVNTKEKRDITKDYVKIKTVKKSLTKNTIIESWVVSFSEPVTKELTTKLNSLGITSIITINSKKTKTAVAAVGPFVDKKIAKNILNKIKNKIDINASIESITN
;
A
#
# COMPACT_ATOMS: atom_id res chain seq x y z
N MET A 1 43.83 22.47 17.56
CA MET A 1 43.14 22.24 16.27
C MET A 1 43.70 23.21 15.25
N ASN A 2 44.17 22.74 14.09
CA ASN A 2 44.82 23.62 13.10
C ASN A 2 43.80 24.62 12.52
N LEU A 3 44.21 25.85 12.18
CA LEU A 3 43.30 26.93 11.74
C LEU A 3 42.42 26.50 10.54
N ARG A 4 43.01 25.71 9.64
CA ARG A 4 42.35 25.09 8.49
C ARG A 4 41.26 24.07 8.89
N SER A 5 41.51 23.28 9.93
CA SER A 5 40.55 22.30 10.45
C SER A 5 39.39 22.99 11.16
N LEU A 6 39.65 24.09 11.88
CA LEU A 6 38.61 24.93 12.47
C LEU A 6 37.73 25.55 11.39
N TYR A 7 38.32 26.13 10.35
CA TYR A 7 37.58 26.71 9.23
C TYR A 7 36.69 25.69 8.49
N LEU A 8 37.21 24.49 8.22
CA LEU A 8 36.43 23.41 7.62
C LEU A 8 35.27 22.97 8.51
N PHE A 9 35.48 22.85 9.82
CA PHE A 9 34.42 22.51 10.78
C PHE A 9 33.27 23.53 10.73
N PHE A 10 33.58 24.82 10.71
CA PHE A 10 32.56 25.88 10.57
C PHE A 10 31.80 25.78 9.24
N ILE A 11 32.49 25.54 8.13
CA ILE A 11 31.85 25.37 6.81
C ILE A 11 30.87 24.19 6.81
N PHE A 12 31.30 23.03 7.32
CA PHE A 12 30.48 21.81 7.30
C PHE A 12 29.26 21.88 8.20
N ILE A 13 29.23 22.78 9.18
CA ILE A 13 28.10 22.96 10.09
C ILE A 13 27.21 24.11 9.62
N PHE A 14 27.78 25.27 9.34
CA PHE A 14 26.98 26.46 9.06
C PHE A 14 26.38 26.46 7.66
N ILE A 15 27.05 25.88 6.64
CA ILE A 15 26.49 25.84 5.28
C ILE A 15 25.24 24.95 5.21
N PRO A 16 25.24 23.70 5.73
CA PRO A 16 24.02 22.90 5.73
C PRO A 16 22.90 23.50 6.56
N ILE A 17 23.21 24.09 7.72
CA ILE A 17 22.21 24.77 8.55
C ILE A 17 21.61 25.98 7.82
N PHE A 18 22.43 26.75 7.09
CA PHE A 18 21.95 27.89 6.30
C PHE A 18 21.04 27.46 5.14
N LEU A 19 21.43 26.41 4.40
CA LEU A 19 20.67 25.94 3.23
C LEU A 19 19.38 25.20 3.61
N PHE A 20 19.43 24.39 4.68
CA PHE A 20 18.36 23.46 5.02
C PHE A 20 17.64 23.79 6.32
N GLY A 21 18.12 24.72 7.13
CA GLY A 21 17.53 25.06 8.43
C GLY A 21 16.07 25.49 8.32
N LYS A 22 15.78 26.47 7.45
CA LYS A 22 14.41 26.97 7.25
C LYS A 22 13.46 25.90 6.68
N PRO A 23 13.82 25.13 5.63
CA PRO A 23 13.02 24.00 5.18
C PRO A 23 12.76 22.93 6.25
N ILE A 24 13.77 22.58 7.05
CA ILE A 24 13.65 21.55 8.11
C ILE A 24 12.73 22.03 9.23
N ILE A 25 12.88 23.28 9.70
CA ILE A 25 12.00 23.86 10.72
C ILE A 25 10.56 23.92 10.22
N ASN A 26 10.35 24.40 8.99
CA ASN A 26 9.02 24.45 8.38
C ASN A 26 8.40 23.05 8.20
N TYR A 27 9.21 22.03 7.91
CA TYR A 27 8.76 20.63 7.84
C TYR A 27 8.34 20.10 9.22
N LEU A 28 9.12 20.36 10.27
CA LEU A 28 8.81 19.92 11.64
C LEU A 28 7.58 20.63 12.20
N GLU A 29 7.42 21.92 11.96
CA GLU A 29 6.24 22.70 12.38
C GLU A 29 4.96 22.23 11.67
N ASN A 30 5.06 21.82 10.40
CA ASN A 30 3.92 21.34 9.60
C ASN A 30 3.82 19.82 9.53
N ILE A 31 4.57 19.06 10.34
CA ILE A 31 4.58 17.60 10.26
C ILE A 31 3.19 17.02 10.57
N ASN A 32 2.47 17.64 11.49
CA ASN A 32 1.08 17.29 11.79
C ASN A 32 0.19 17.55 10.56
N ASN A 33 0.29 18.72 9.92
CA ASN A 33 -0.48 19.04 8.70
C ASN A 33 -0.14 18.15 7.49
N LEU A 34 1.11 17.68 7.38
CA LEU A 34 1.52 16.70 6.36
C LEU A 34 0.93 15.32 6.64
N THR A 35 0.86 14.91 7.90
CA THR A 35 0.23 13.66 8.32
C THR A 35 -1.30 13.73 8.12
N TYR A 36 -1.89 14.91 8.31
CA TYR A 36 -3.29 15.21 8.04
C TYR A 36 -3.60 15.56 6.57
N SER A 37 -2.61 15.59 5.67
CA SER A 37 -2.86 15.69 4.22
C SER A 37 -3.43 14.38 3.62
N LEU A 38 -3.51 13.31 4.42
CA LEU A 38 -4.29 12.10 4.15
C LEU A 38 -5.70 12.15 4.74
N GLU A 39 -6.07 13.21 5.48
CA GLU A 39 -7.45 13.43 5.88
C GLU A 39 -8.24 14.06 4.73
N ILE A 40 -9.41 13.46 4.48
CA ILE A 40 -10.39 13.94 3.52
C ILE A 40 -10.78 15.37 3.92
N PRO A 41 -10.76 16.36 3.01
CA PRO A 41 -11.00 17.74 3.37
C PRO A 41 -12.40 17.91 3.99
N VAL A 42 -12.44 18.36 5.24
CA VAL A 42 -13.68 18.75 5.92
C VAL A 42 -14.07 20.13 5.38
N ASN A 43 -15.23 20.19 4.74
CA ASN A 43 -15.76 21.40 4.10
C ASN A 43 -16.09 22.49 5.14
N THR A 44 -15.13 23.38 5.42
CA THR A 44 -15.32 24.60 6.22
C THR A 44 -15.76 25.76 5.33
N LYS A 45 -16.92 25.62 4.68
CA LYS A 45 -17.63 26.78 4.15
C LYS A 45 -18.71 27.19 5.12
N GLU A 46 -18.68 28.46 5.52
CA GLU A 46 -19.71 29.16 6.28
C GLU A 46 -21.10 28.64 5.89
N LYS A 47 -21.94 28.38 6.90
CA LYS A 47 -23.37 28.11 6.74
C LYS A 47 -24.07 29.34 6.12
N ARG A 48 -23.92 29.55 4.82
CA ARG A 48 -24.91 30.29 4.03
C ARG A 48 -25.88 29.25 3.52
N ASP A 49 -27.10 29.33 4.01
CA ASP A 49 -28.17 28.43 3.64
C ASP A 49 -28.58 28.70 2.19
N ILE A 50 -27.87 28.05 1.27
CA ILE A 50 -28.11 28.07 -0.18
C ILE A 50 -29.35 27.26 -0.58
N THR A 51 -30.14 26.73 0.36
CA THR A 51 -31.29 25.87 0.03
C THR A 51 -32.58 26.61 -0.30
N LYS A 52 -32.64 27.95 -0.16
CA LYS A 52 -33.86 28.72 -0.46
C LYS A 52 -34.21 28.82 -1.95
N ASP A 53 -33.26 28.63 -2.87
CA ASP A 53 -33.49 28.86 -4.31
C ASP A 53 -33.58 27.58 -5.16
N TYR A 54 -33.40 26.39 -4.59
CA TYR A 54 -33.44 25.14 -5.37
C TYR A 54 -34.73 24.37 -5.15
N VAL A 55 -35.68 24.57 -6.06
CA VAL A 55 -36.89 23.74 -6.17
C VAL A 55 -36.48 22.29 -6.45
N LYS A 56 -36.56 21.44 -5.43
CA LYS A 56 -36.40 19.98 -5.47
C LYS A 56 -35.18 19.51 -6.28
N ILE A 57 -34.03 19.48 -5.62
CA ILE A 57 -32.95 18.59 -6.04
C ILE A 57 -33.48 17.16 -5.88
N LYS A 58 -33.79 16.47 -6.99
CA LYS A 58 -33.99 15.02 -6.97
C LYS A 58 -32.68 14.42 -6.49
N THR A 59 -32.65 13.99 -5.23
CA THR A 59 -31.56 13.20 -4.68
C THR A 59 -31.54 11.87 -5.42
N VAL A 60 -30.86 11.83 -6.57
CA VAL A 60 -30.42 10.56 -7.13
C VAL A 60 -29.51 10.01 -6.06
N LYS A 61 -29.97 8.98 -5.33
CA LYS A 61 -29.13 8.24 -4.38
C LYS A 61 -27.83 7.97 -5.12
N LYS A 62 -26.76 8.69 -4.76
CA LYS A 62 -25.44 8.43 -5.31
C LYS A 62 -25.15 7.02 -4.86
N SER A 63 -25.33 6.07 -5.78
CA SER A 63 -24.96 4.69 -5.59
C SER A 63 -23.50 4.76 -5.13
N LEU A 64 -23.26 4.43 -3.87
CA LEU A 64 -21.94 4.07 -3.41
C LEU A 64 -21.56 2.94 -4.33
N THR A 65 -20.72 3.23 -5.33
CA THR A 65 -20.19 2.23 -6.23
C THR A 65 -19.27 1.41 -5.35
N LYS A 66 -19.86 0.41 -4.68
CA LYS A 66 -19.14 -0.68 -4.06
C LYS A 66 -18.47 -1.33 -5.27
N ASN A 67 -17.22 -0.97 -5.52
CA ASN A 67 -16.37 -1.71 -6.44
C ASN A 67 -16.19 -3.09 -5.80
N THR A 68 -17.23 -3.90 -5.90
CA THR A 68 -17.20 -5.30 -5.52
C THR A 68 -16.11 -5.88 -6.39
N ILE A 69 -15.06 -6.39 -5.77
CA ILE A 69 -14.02 -7.12 -6.49
C ILE A 69 -14.71 -8.40 -6.99
N ILE A 70 -15.19 -8.36 -8.23
CA ILE A 70 -15.94 -9.48 -8.86
C ILE A 70 -14.99 -10.65 -9.12
N GLU A 71 -13.73 -10.35 -9.44
CA GLU A 71 -12.67 -11.32 -9.66
C GLU A 71 -11.37 -10.83 -9.03
N SER A 72 -10.69 -11.73 -8.33
CA SER A 72 -9.38 -11.52 -7.75
C SER A 72 -8.44 -12.65 -8.15
N TRP A 73 -7.15 -12.36 -8.22
CA TRP A 73 -6.13 -13.31 -8.63
C TRP A 73 -5.28 -13.70 -7.43
N VAL A 74 -4.94 -14.98 -7.31
CA VAL A 74 -4.09 -15.50 -6.25
C VAL A 74 -2.99 -16.37 -6.85
N VAL A 75 -1.86 -16.42 -6.17
CA VAL A 75 -0.82 -17.40 -6.45
C VAL A 75 -1.07 -18.59 -5.54
N SER A 76 -1.68 -19.63 -6.08
CA SER A 76 -1.98 -20.90 -5.40
C SER A 76 -0.79 -21.84 -5.44
N PHE A 77 -0.59 -22.60 -4.35
CA PHE A 77 0.38 -23.69 -4.27
C PHE A 77 -0.34 -25.04 -4.39
N SER A 78 0.40 -26.10 -4.71
CA SER A 78 -0.13 -27.47 -4.73
C SER A 78 -0.39 -28.05 -3.33
N GLU A 79 0.20 -27.44 -2.29
CA GLU A 79 0.21 -27.96 -0.93
C GLU A 79 -0.51 -27.00 0.04
N PRO A 80 -1.02 -27.52 1.19
CA PRO A 80 -1.58 -26.69 2.25
C PRO A 80 -0.51 -25.81 2.92
N VAL A 81 -0.95 -24.89 3.78
CA VAL A 81 -0.04 -24.03 4.54
C VAL A 81 0.78 -24.89 5.51
N THR A 82 2.08 -24.99 5.25
CA THR A 82 3.03 -25.66 6.15
C THR A 82 4.01 -24.64 6.75
N LYS A 83 4.66 -25.01 7.86
CA LYS A 83 5.68 -24.17 8.50
C LYS A 83 6.85 -23.90 7.55
N GLU A 84 7.29 -24.93 6.82
CA GLU A 84 8.39 -24.81 5.85
C GLU A 84 8.06 -23.86 4.70
N LEU A 85 6.86 -24.00 4.12
CA LEU A 85 6.37 -23.09 3.07
C LEU A 85 6.33 -21.64 3.59
N THR A 86 5.81 -21.45 4.79
CA THR A 86 5.73 -20.13 5.43
C THR A 86 7.11 -19.52 5.63
N THR A 87 8.08 -20.29 6.13
CA THR A 87 9.46 -19.81 6.32
C THR A 87 10.11 -19.44 4.98
N LYS A 88 9.93 -20.25 3.94
CA LYS A 88 10.44 -19.97 2.60
C LYS A 88 9.83 -18.69 2.02
N LEU A 89 8.52 -18.51 2.13
CA LEU A 89 7.84 -17.29 1.64
C LEU A 89 8.19 -16.04 2.45
N ASN A 90 8.32 -16.16 3.77
CA ASN A 90 8.77 -15.06 4.63
C ASN A 90 10.18 -14.58 4.24
N SER A 91 11.09 -15.49 3.85
CA SER A 91 12.43 -15.12 3.35
C SER A 91 12.38 -14.27 2.07
N LEU A 92 11.27 -14.31 1.32
CA LEU A 92 11.02 -13.47 0.15
C LEU A 92 10.30 -12.15 0.47
N GLY A 93 10.01 -11.89 1.75
CA GLY A 93 9.19 -10.77 2.20
C GLY A 93 7.69 -10.98 1.97
N ILE A 94 7.25 -12.22 1.74
CA ILE A 94 5.84 -12.56 1.55
C ILE A 94 5.29 -13.10 2.88
N THR A 95 4.60 -12.24 3.62
CA THR A 95 4.05 -12.56 4.95
C THR A 95 2.57 -12.90 4.94
N SER A 96 1.84 -12.46 3.91
CA SER A 96 0.42 -12.74 3.76
C SER A 96 0.21 -14.02 2.96
N ILE A 97 0.02 -15.12 3.70
CA ILE A 97 -0.35 -16.43 3.16
C ILE A 97 -1.78 -16.70 3.61
N ILE A 98 -2.63 -17.00 2.65
CA ILE A 98 -4.04 -17.34 2.86
C ILE A 98 -4.28 -18.80 2.49
N THR A 99 -5.34 -19.38 3.02
CA THR A 99 -5.83 -20.69 2.60
C THR A 99 -7.00 -20.51 1.66
N ILE A 100 -6.97 -21.20 0.51
CA ILE A 100 -8.04 -21.16 -0.49
C ILE A 100 -8.45 -22.59 -0.84
N ASN A 101 -9.70 -22.77 -1.27
CA ASN A 101 -10.10 -24.01 -1.93
C ASN A 101 -9.70 -23.91 -3.40
N SER A 102 -8.65 -24.64 -3.81
CA SER A 102 -8.17 -24.58 -5.20
C SER A 102 -9.21 -25.13 -6.15
N LYS A 103 -9.41 -24.45 -7.29
CA LYS A 103 -10.29 -24.94 -8.36
C LYS A 103 -9.74 -26.21 -9.02
N LYS A 104 -8.42 -26.43 -8.97
CA LYS A 104 -7.75 -27.57 -9.61
C LYS A 104 -7.81 -28.82 -8.74
N THR A 105 -7.44 -28.71 -7.48
CA THR A 105 -7.37 -29.87 -6.58
C THR A 105 -8.65 -30.09 -5.78
N LYS A 106 -9.55 -29.10 -5.71
CA LYS A 106 -10.74 -29.07 -4.85
C LYS A 106 -10.43 -29.25 -3.35
N THR A 107 -9.19 -28.96 -2.95
CA THR A 107 -8.72 -29.05 -1.57
C THR A 107 -8.27 -27.68 -1.07
N ALA A 108 -8.19 -27.55 0.26
CA ALA A 108 -7.62 -26.39 0.90
C ALA A 108 -6.10 -26.36 0.66
N VAL A 109 -5.64 -25.34 -0.07
CA VAL A 109 -4.22 -25.12 -0.40
C VAL A 109 -3.77 -23.75 0.09
N ALA A 110 -2.46 -23.59 0.25
CA ALA A 110 -1.88 -22.29 0.51
C ALA A 110 -1.98 -21.39 -0.75
N ALA A 111 -2.09 -20.08 -0.53
CA ALA A 111 -1.99 -19.10 -1.59
C ALA A 111 -1.47 -17.74 -1.10
N VAL A 112 -1.00 -16.91 -2.03
CA VAL A 112 -0.60 -15.50 -1.79
C VAL A 112 -1.57 -14.58 -2.54
N GLY A 113 -2.07 -13.56 -1.86
CA GLY A 113 -3.03 -12.59 -2.41
C GLY A 113 -4.15 -12.28 -1.42
N PRO A 114 -5.33 -11.80 -1.88
CA PRO A 114 -5.75 -11.60 -3.27
C PRO A 114 -5.19 -10.35 -3.96
N PHE A 115 -4.97 -10.44 -5.27
CA PHE A 115 -4.51 -9.34 -6.13
C PHE A 115 -5.64 -8.91 -7.09
N VAL A 116 -5.81 -7.61 -7.29
CA VAL A 116 -6.79 -7.07 -8.24
C VAL A 116 -6.34 -7.26 -9.69
N ASP A 117 -5.04 -7.10 -9.97
CA ASP A 117 -4.48 -7.25 -11.31
C ASP A 117 -3.72 -8.59 -11.46
N LYS A 118 -4.08 -9.35 -12.50
CA LYS A 118 -3.40 -10.59 -12.91
C LYS A 118 -1.91 -10.40 -13.18
N LYS A 119 -1.48 -9.24 -13.69
CA LYS A 119 -0.06 -8.93 -13.93
C LYS A 119 0.74 -8.90 -12.63
N ILE A 120 0.15 -8.35 -11.56
CA ILE A 120 0.78 -8.34 -10.23
C ILE A 120 0.91 -9.78 -9.73
N ALA A 121 -0.15 -10.59 -9.80
CA ALA A 121 -0.09 -11.99 -9.42
C ALA A 121 0.98 -12.77 -10.21
N LYS A 122 1.15 -12.48 -11.51
CA LYS A 122 2.20 -13.07 -12.36
C LYS A 122 3.60 -12.65 -11.95
N ASN A 123 3.81 -11.38 -11.62
CA ASN A 123 5.10 -10.90 -11.13
C ASN A 123 5.49 -11.57 -9.80
N ILE A 124 4.52 -11.74 -8.88
CA ILE A 124 4.73 -12.46 -7.62
C ILE A 124 5.05 -13.93 -7.87
N LEU A 125 4.30 -14.60 -8.76
CA LEU A 125 4.58 -15.99 -9.15
C LEU A 125 6.02 -16.15 -9.67
N ASN A 126 6.46 -15.26 -10.57
CA ASN A 126 7.82 -15.29 -11.11
C ASN A 126 8.86 -15.07 -10.02
N LYS A 127 8.64 -14.13 -9.10
CA LYS A 127 9.53 -13.90 -7.94
C LYS A 127 9.70 -15.14 -7.08
N ILE A 128 8.61 -15.88 -6.84
CA ILE A 128 8.61 -17.13 -6.08
C ILE A 128 9.37 -18.21 -6.84
N LYS A 129 9.00 -18.49 -8.10
CA LYS A 129 9.62 -19.55 -8.91
C LYS A 129 11.11 -19.36 -9.16
N ASN A 130 11.57 -18.11 -9.26
CA ASN A 130 12.99 -17.82 -9.46
C ASN A 130 13.85 -18.09 -8.21
N LYS A 131 13.24 -18.22 -7.02
CA LYS A 131 13.97 -18.34 -5.74
C LYS A 131 13.65 -19.62 -4.98
N ILE A 132 12.48 -20.21 -5.22
CA ILE A 132 12.00 -21.42 -4.56
C ILE A 132 11.52 -22.35 -5.65
N ASP A 133 12.05 -23.58 -5.66
CA ASP A 133 11.54 -24.65 -6.49
C ASP A 133 10.24 -25.18 -5.85
N ILE A 134 9.12 -24.60 -6.25
CA ILE A 134 7.79 -24.98 -5.76
C ILE A 134 6.76 -24.90 -6.86
N ASN A 135 5.84 -25.87 -6.86
CA ASN A 135 4.73 -25.88 -7.79
C ASN A 135 3.67 -24.85 -7.36
N ALA A 136 3.66 -23.72 -8.07
CA ALA A 136 2.72 -22.63 -7.88
C ALA A 136 2.09 -22.20 -9.20
N SER A 137 0.81 -21.81 -9.15
CA SER A 137 0.05 -21.37 -10.31
C SER A 137 -0.93 -20.25 -9.97
N ILE A 138 -1.26 -19.44 -10.97
CA ILE A 138 -2.25 -18.38 -10.80
C ILE A 138 -3.64 -18.99 -10.91
N GLU A 139 -4.49 -18.67 -9.94
CA GLU A 139 -5.92 -19.00 -9.95
C GLU A 139 -6.73 -17.71 -9.78
N SER A 140 -7.91 -17.64 -10.41
CA SER A 140 -8.86 -16.58 -10.12
C SER A 140 -9.89 -17.04 -9.10
N ILE A 141 -10.15 -16.18 -8.12
CA ILE A 141 -11.18 -16.32 -7.11
C ILE A 141 -12.26 -15.29 -7.43
N THR A 142 -13.47 -15.80 -7.63
CA THR A 142 -14.70 -15.02 -7.80
C THR A 142 -15.52 -15.16 -6.53
N ASN A 143 -16.11 -14.06 -6.06
CA ASN A 143 -17.02 -14.05 -4.91
C ASN A 143 -18.41 -14.55 -5.32
#